data_AF-A0A964M5F1-F1
#
_entry.id   AF-A0A964M5F1-F1
#
_cell.length_a   1.000
_cell.length_b   1.000
_cell.length_c   1.000
_cell.angle_alpha   90.00
_cell.angle_beta   90.00
_cell.angle_gamma   90.00
#
_symmetry.space_group_name_H-M   'P 1'
#
loop_
_entity.id
_entity.type
_entity.pdbx_description
1 polymer ?
#
loop_
_entity_poly.entity_id
_entity_poly.type
_entity_poly.pdbx_seq_one_letter_code
_entity_poly.pdbx_strand_id
1 'polypeptide(L)'
;MPTSRYAAMLAWGALIVLAAAAWFVTGTRISARLGFDAAAPGVGVIVAVAVAVTIWRWGRADHDAIALERGACPRCGAGLARRHEHALPGMRREGMLELRCPDCAFERIEPLTCDRCAT
;
A
#
# COMPACT_ATOMS: atom_id res chain seq x y z
N MET A 1 -23.25 3.71 -5.44
CA MET A 1 -22.56 4.90 -4.88
C MET A 1 -21.09 4.92 -5.30
N PRO A 2 -20.75 5.47 -6.48
CA PRO A 2 -19.37 5.57 -6.97
C PRO A 2 -18.61 6.84 -6.56
N THR A 3 -19.28 7.84 -6.01
CA THR A 3 -18.71 9.18 -5.70
C THR A 3 -17.62 9.15 -4.62
N SER A 4 -17.65 8.21 -3.68
CA SER A 4 -16.67 8.13 -2.59
C SER A 4 -15.27 7.71 -3.06
N ARG A 5 -15.18 6.88 -4.10
CA ARG A 5 -13.88 6.40 -4.62
C ARG A 5 -13.08 7.51 -5.30
N TYR A 6 -13.76 8.36 -6.08
CA TYR A 6 -13.11 9.49 -6.75
C TYR A 6 -12.64 10.55 -5.76
N ALA A 7 -13.43 10.85 -4.72
CA ALA A 7 -13.04 11.80 -3.68
C ALA A 7 -11.76 11.34 -2.94
N ALA A 8 -11.69 10.06 -2.58
CA ALA A 8 -10.49 9.49 -1.95
C ALA A 8 -9.27 9.54 -2.88
N MET A 9 -9.43 9.21 -4.17
CA MET A 9 -8.34 9.29 -5.15
C MET A 9 -7.82 10.72 -5.32
N LEU A 10 -8.72 11.71 -5.42
CA LEU A 10 -8.34 13.12 -5.53
C LEU A 10 -7.65 13.63 -4.26
N ALA A 11 -8.14 13.25 -3.08
CA ALA A 11 -7.51 13.63 -1.82
C ALA A 11 -6.08 13.07 -1.71
N TRP A 12 -5.88 11.80 -2.05
CA TRP A 12 -4.55 11.18 -2.06
C TRP A 12 -3.62 11.82 -3.11
N GLY A 13 -4.14 12.06 -4.32
CA GLY A 13 -3.38 12.75 -5.37
C GLY A 13 -2.93 14.14 -4.93
N ALA A 14 -3.84 14.93 -4.33
CA ALA A 14 -3.52 16.25 -3.81
C ALA A 14 -2.45 16.19 -2.71
N LEU A 15 -2.57 15.24 -1.77
CA LEU A 15 -1.60 15.07 -0.69
C LEU A 15 -0.20 14.73 -1.22
N ILE A 16 -0.09 13.83 -2.19
CA ILE A 16 1.19 13.48 -2.83
C ILE A 16 1.80 14.69 -3.53
N VAL A 17 1.01 15.45 -4.28
CA VAL A 17 1.49 16.65 -4.99
C VAL A 17 1.98 17.72 -4.02
N LEU A 18 1.23 17.99 -2.95
CA LEU A 18 1.61 18.97 -1.93
C LEU A 18 2.89 18.56 -1.19
N ALA A 19 2.99 17.28 -0.81
CA ALA A 19 4.18 16.75 -0.17
C ALA A 19 5.41 16.83 -1.10
N ALA A 20 5.26 16.41 -2.36
CA ALA A 20 6.33 16.48 -3.36
C ALA A 20 6.79 17.93 -3.60
N ALA A 21 5.87 18.89 -3.71
CA ALA A 21 6.20 20.30 -3.89
C ALA A 21 6.96 20.89 -2.68
N ALA A 22 6.51 20.58 -1.46
CA ALA A 22 7.18 21.03 -0.24
C ALA A 22 8.62 20.47 -0.14
N TRP A 23 8.79 19.19 -0.47
CA TRP A 23 10.08 18.52 -0.42
C TRP A 23 11.01 18.90 -1.58
N PHE A 24 10.46 19.22 -2.75
CA PHE A 24 11.22 19.84 -3.84
C PHE A 24 11.85 21.15 -3.38
N VAL A 25 11.05 22.09 -2.87
CA VAL A 25 11.53 23.40 -2.40
C VAL A 25 12.56 23.25 -1.27
N THR A 26 12.36 22.27 -0.39
CA THR A 26 13.28 21.98 0.71
C THR A 26 14.62 21.44 0.17
N GLY A 27 14.58 20.47 -0.74
CA GLY A 27 15.77 19.87 -1.35
C GLY A 27 16.59 20.87 -2.18
N THR A 28 15.93 21.72 -2.97
CA THR A 28 16.61 22.78 -3.73
C THR A 28 17.31 23.79 -2.81
N ARG A 29 16.61 24.26 -1.76
CA ARG A 29 17.18 25.22 -0.80
C ARG A 29 18.35 24.65 -0.01
N ILE A 30 18.27 23.40 0.43
CA ILE A 30 19.37 22.75 1.16
C ILE A 30 20.59 22.60 0.23
N SER A 31 20.39 22.18 -1.01
CA SER A 31 21.48 21.97 -1.97
C SER A 31 22.18 23.27 -2.34
N ALA A 32 21.42 24.34 -2.55
CA ALA A 32 21.98 25.68 -2.80
C ALA A 32 22.80 26.18 -1.60
N ARG A 33 22.31 25.98 -0.36
CA ARG A 33 23.07 26.35 0.86
C ARG A 33 24.38 25.58 1.03
N LEU A 34 24.51 24.42 0.40
CA LEU A 34 25.72 23.60 0.40
C LEU A 34 26.67 23.93 -0.78
N GLY A 35 26.35 24.91 -1.62
CA GLY A 35 27.16 25.34 -2.75
C GLY A 35 26.95 24.53 -4.04
N PHE A 36 25.89 23.73 -4.11
CA PHE A 36 25.55 22.93 -5.29
C PHE A 36 24.50 23.61 -6.17
N ASP A 37 24.64 24.90 -6.47
CA ASP A 37 23.61 25.70 -7.15
C ASP A 37 23.17 25.12 -8.49
N ALA A 38 24.13 24.63 -9.30
CA ALA A 38 23.85 24.01 -10.59
C ALA A 38 23.09 22.68 -10.49
N ALA A 39 23.28 21.93 -9.40
CA ALA A 39 22.62 20.64 -9.18
C ALA A 39 21.35 20.74 -8.32
N ALA A 40 21.11 21.88 -7.67
CA ALA A 40 20.03 22.07 -6.72
C ALA A 40 18.64 21.68 -7.26
N PRO A 41 18.24 22.04 -8.50
CA PRO A 41 16.96 21.60 -9.07
C PRO A 41 16.88 20.08 -9.20
N GLY A 42 17.97 19.43 -9.62
CA GLY A 42 18.06 17.98 -9.76
C GLY A 42 17.87 17.26 -8.43
N VAL A 43 18.54 17.75 -7.38
CA VAL A 43 18.36 17.20 -6.02
C VAL A 43 16.93 17.39 -5.53
N GLY A 44 16.34 18.56 -5.76
CA GLY A 44 14.93 18.82 -5.42
C GLY A 44 13.98 17.80 -6.07
N VAL A 45 14.16 17.50 -7.36
CA VAL A 45 13.34 16.51 -8.07
C VAL A 45 13.52 15.11 -7.46
N ILE A 46 14.75 14.68 -7.21
CA ILE A 46 15.03 13.36 -6.62
C ILE A 46 14.34 13.21 -5.26
N VAL A 47 14.46 14.21 -4.39
CA VAL A 47 13.83 14.21 -3.06
C VAL A 47 12.31 14.18 -3.19
N ALA A 48 11.72 14.98 -4.08
CA ALA A 48 10.28 15.00 -4.31
C ALA A 48 9.74 13.63 -4.80
N VAL A 49 10.45 12.99 -5.74
CA VAL A 49 10.09 11.66 -6.25
C VAL A 49 10.20 10.61 -5.16
N ALA A 50 11.28 10.62 -4.37
CA ALA A 50 11.46 9.68 -3.26
C ALA A 50 10.32 9.76 -2.25
N VAL A 51 9.90 10.97 -1.88
CA VAL A 51 8.76 11.20 -0.97
C VAL A 51 7.46 10.71 -1.59
N ALA A 52 7.18 11.06 -2.84
CA ALA A 52 5.97 10.65 -3.53
C ALA A 52 5.84 9.11 -3.60
N VAL A 53 6.92 8.42 -3.96
CA VAL A 53 6.98 6.95 -3.99
C VAL A 53 6.77 6.36 -2.60
N THR A 54 7.35 6.97 -1.57
CA THR A 54 7.22 6.48 -0.18
C THR A 54 5.78 6.57 0.30
N ILE A 55 5.14 7.73 0.13
CA ILE A 55 3.73 7.95 0.47
C ILE A 55 2.83 6.98 -0.30
N TRP A 56 3.06 6.82 -1.61
CA TRP A 56 2.28 5.89 -2.42
C TRP A 56 2.42 4.44 -1.95
N ARG A 57 3.64 3.98 -1.62
CA ARG A 57 3.87 2.62 -1.11
C ARG A 57 3.17 2.37 0.22
N TRP A 58 3.19 3.34 1.12
CA TRP A 58 2.45 3.24 2.39
C TRP A 58 0.95 3.22 2.18
N GLY A 59 0.41 4.14 1.37
CA GLY A 59 -1.02 4.15 1.05
C GLY A 59 -1.48 2.86 0.37
N ARG A 60 -0.62 2.26 -0.47
CA ARG A 60 -0.90 0.96 -1.09
C ARG A 60 -0.91 -0.18 -0.08
N ALA A 61 0.04 -0.20 0.85
CA ALA A 61 0.08 -1.21 1.90
C ALA A 61 -1.15 -1.14 2.81
N ASP A 62 -1.57 0.09 3.17
CA ASP A 62 -2.76 0.33 3.99
C ASP A 62 -4.05 -0.10 3.26
N HIS A 63 -4.19 0.28 1.99
CA HIS A 63 -5.28 -0.20 1.14
C HIS A 63 -5.35 -1.73 1.10
N ASP A 64 -4.21 -2.40 0.93
CA ASP A 64 -4.15 -3.85 0.85
C ASP A 64 -4.50 -4.50 2.19
N ALA A 65 -4.05 -3.93 3.32
CA ALA A 65 -4.43 -4.38 4.66
C ALA A 65 -5.95 -4.27 4.88
N ILE A 66 -6.53 -3.10 4.61
CA ILE A 66 -7.97 -2.84 4.75
C ILE A 66 -8.79 -3.78 3.85
N ALA A 67 -8.34 -4.04 2.62
CA ALA A 67 -9.01 -4.95 1.71
C ALA A 67 -9.05 -6.38 2.30
N LEU A 68 -7.92 -6.86 2.81
CA LEU A 68 -7.82 -8.20 3.39
C LEU A 68 -8.65 -8.36 4.67
N GLU A 69 -8.64 -7.35 5.55
CA GLU A 69 -9.50 -7.29 6.74
C GLU A 69 -10.97 -7.44 6.38
N ARG A 70 -11.40 -6.75 5.30
CA ARG A 70 -12.76 -6.84 4.76
C ARG A 70 -13.05 -8.12 3.97
N GLY A 71 -12.08 -9.03 3.84
CA GLY A 71 -12.23 -10.25 3.05
C GLY A 71 -12.31 -10.00 1.54
N ALA A 72 -11.82 -8.86 1.06
CA ALA A 72 -11.79 -8.49 -0.35
C ALA A 72 -10.36 -8.59 -0.92
N CYS A 73 -10.26 -9.00 -2.17
CA CYS A 73 -8.99 -9.10 -2.86
C CYS A 73 -8.42 -7.70 -3.14
N PRO A 74 -7.16 -7.41 -2.75
CA PRO A 74 -6.57 -6.09 -2.97
C PRO A 74 -6.36 -5.74 -4.46
N ARG A 75 -6.35 -6.74 -5.35
CA ARG A 75 -6.12 -6.55 -6.80
C ARG A 75 -7.40 -6.29 -7.58
N CYS A 76 -8.43 -7.11 -7.38
CA CYS A 76 -9.67 -7.05 -8.18
C CYS A 76 -10.93 -6.69 -7.36
N GLY A 77 -10.84 -6.68 -6.02
CA GLY A 77 -11.98 -6.39 -5.14
C GLY A 77 -12.96 -7.55 -4.93
N ALA A 78 -12.75 -8.72 -5.56
CA ALA A 78 -13.58 -9.90 -5.37
C ALA A 78 -13.45 -10.49 -3.95
N GLY A 79 -14.40 -11.31 -3.53
CA GLY A 79 -14.33 -12.01 -2.25
C GLY A 79 -13.15 -12.96 -2.16
N LEU A 80 -12.54 -13.06 -0.98
CA LEU A 80 -11.44 -13.99 -0.70
C LEU A 80 -11.97 -15.28 -0.09
N ALA A 81 -11.53 -16.41 -0.64
CA ALA A 81 -11.65 -17.69 0.02
C ALA A 81 -10.59 -17.80 1.12
N ARG A 82 -11.03 -18.04 2.36
CA ARG A 82 -10.17 -18.28 3.52
C ARG A 82 -10.11 -19.77 3.79
N ARG A 83 -8.91 -20.33 3.93
CA ARG A 83 -8.69 -21.74 4.30
C ARG A 83 -7.70 -21.81 5.45
N HIS A 84 -8.03 -22.58 6.48
CA HIS A 84 -7.16 -22.86 7.61
C HIS A 84 -7.08 -24.38 7.85
N GLU A 85 -6.06 -24.82 8.59
CA GLU A 85 -5.67 -26.22 8.77
C GLU A 85 -6.79 -27.14 9.27
N HIS A 86 -7.67 -26.66 10.14
CA HIS A 86 -8.79 -27.45 10.66
C HIS A 86 -9.91 -27.68 9.62
N ALA A 87 -9.96 -26.90 8.54
CA ALA A 87 -10.98 -27.05 7.52
C ALA A 87 -10.65 -28.14 6.49
N LEU A 88 -9.37 -28.55 6.35
CA LEU A 88 -8.91 -29.49 5.33
C LEU A 88 -7.74 -30.34 5.84
N PRO A 89 -7.90 -31.68 5.96
CA PRO A 89 -6.77 -32.57 6.19
C PRO A 89 -5.76 -32.46 5.03
N GLY A 90 -4.48 -32.21 5.34
CA GLY A 90 -3.40 -32.17 4.33
C GLY A 90 -2.94 -30.78 3.88
N MET A 91 -3.23 -29.73 4.66
CA MET A 91 -2.64 -28.40 4.46
C MET A 91 -1.11 -28.43 4.54
N ARG A 92 -0.44 -27.56 3.76
CA ARG A 92 1.01 -27.58 3.57
C ARG A 92 1.80 -27.22 4.83
N ARG A 93 1.20 -26.43 5.75
CA ARG A 93 1.82 -25.96 7.00
C ARG A 93 0.77 -25.70 8.07
N GLU A 94 1.04 -26.16 9.28
CA GLU A 94 0.21 -25.89 10.46
C GLU A 94 0.34 -24.43 10.92
N GLY A 95 -0.70 -23.87 11.55
CA GLY A 95 -0.76 -22.51 12.08
C GLY A 95 -0.83 -21.40 11.02
N MET A 96 -1.22 -21.72 9.78
CA MET A 96 -1.25 -20.76 8.68
C MET A 96 -2.67 -20.58 8.11
N LEU A 97 -2.99 -19.32 7.77
CA LEU A 97 -4.17 -18.91 7.02
C LEU A 97 -3.79 -18.72 5.55
N GLU A 98 -4.46 -19.47 4.67
CA GLU A 98 -4.37 -19.29 3.23
C GLU A 98 -5.52 -18.42 2.73
N LEU A 99 -5.19 -17.30 2.10
CA LEU A 99 -6.11 -16.39 1.44
C LEU A 99 -5.96 -16.55 -0.07
N ARG A 100 -7.03 -16.96 -0.76
CA ARG A 100 -7.04 -17.12 -2.21
C ARG A 100 -8.18 -16.34 -2.86
N CYS A 101 -7.86 -15.63 -3.93
CA CYS A 101 -8.85 -15.00 -4.78
C CYS A 101 -9.13 -15.91 -6.00
N PRO A 102 -10.39 -16.33 -6.22
CA PRO A 102 -10.75 -17.16 -7.37
C PRO A 102 -10.60 -16.44 -8.71
N ASP A 103 -10.67 -15.11 -8.72
CA ASP A 103 -10.82 -14.33 -9.96
C ASP A 103 -9.49 -13.85 -10.57
N CYS A 104 -8.46 -13.65 -9.75
CA CYS A 104 -7.20 -13.03 -10.22
C CYS A 104 -5.92 -13.74 -9.74
N ALA A 105 -6.06 -14.99 -9.28
CA ALA A 105 -4.96 -15.82 -8.77
C ALA A 105 -4.12 -15.14 -7.67
N PHE A 106 -4.69 -14.18 -6.95
CA PHE A 106 -4.04 -13.63 -5.75
C PHE A 106 -4.02 -14.71 -4.66
N GLU A 107 -2.84 -14.97 -4.12
CA GLU A 107 -2.63 -15.89 -3.01
C GLU A 107 -1.74 -15.22 -1.96
N ARG A 108 -2.12 -15.36 -0.69
CA ARG A 108 -1.32 -14.92 0.46
C ARG A 108 -1.43 -15.97 1.54
N ILE A 109 -0.29 -16.28 2.16
CA ILE A 109 -0.21 -17.18 3.31
C ILE A 109 0.29 -16.33 4.48
N GLU A 110 -0.43 -16.32 5.58
CA GLU A 110 -0.08 -15.57 6.79
C GLU A 110 -0.29 -16.40 8.06
N PRO A 111 0.39 -16.09 9.17
CA PRO A 111 0.18 -16.80 10.43
C PRO A 111 -1.27 -16.64 10.91
N LEU A 112 -1.87 -17.75 11.32
CA LEU A 112 -3.17 -17.76 11.95
C LEU A 112 -2.99 -17.38 13.42
N THR A 113 -3.56 -16.24 13.83
CA THR A 113 -3.65 -15.87 15.25
C THR A 113 -4.98 -16.35 15.82
N CYS A 114 -5.02 -16.70 17.11
CA CYS A 114 -6.22 -17.23 17.78
C CYS A 114 -7.46 -16.35 17.58
N ASP A 115 -7.29 -15.01 17.55
CA ASP A 115 -8.36 -14.04 17.34
C ASP A 115 -9.03 -14.16 15.96
N ARG A 116 -8.35 -14.77 14.99
CA ARG A 116 -8.86 -14.97 13.61
C ARG A 116 -9.45 -16.37 13.38
N CYS A 117 -9.40 -17.27 14.36
CA CYS A 117 -10.03 -18.60 14.26
C CYS A 117 -11.54 -18.58 14.51
N ALA A 118 -12.04 -17.62 15.31
CA ALA A 118 -13.43 -17.61 15.77
C ALA A 118 -14.43 -16.92 14.81
N THR A 119 -13.95 -16.39 13.68
CA THR A 119 -14.73 -15.62 12.69
C THR A 119 -14.78 -16.33 11.35
#